data_AF-A0A5C3N5P9-F1
#
_entry.id   AF-A0A5C3N5P9-F1
#
_cell.length_a   1.000
_cell.length_b   1.000
_cell.length_c   1.000
_cell.angle_alpha   90.00
_cell.angle_beta   90.00
_cell.angle_gamma   90.00
#
_symmetry.space_group_name_H-M   'P 1'
#
loop_
_entity.id
_entity.type
_entity.pdbx_description
1 polymer ?
#
loop_
_entity_poly.entity_id
_entity_poly.type
_entity_poly.pdbx_seq_one_letter_code
_entity_poly.pdbx_strand_id
1 'polypeptide(L)'
;MGRYQTAEEGVRCEDMAYNQLHFMQGALIPWYFGAHKFTLPNGHEIYGVIMEYVSGTSLGSKDMNALTAQQQVQLVRSADLAVRALEHADVSQHDWHGQQILVKNHHSGTHCVFIDFAAASTSLHVADMHRTDDYGQVLDILTHNPLLDAELAFDSYGERRCWDDFGIILKINGKTLTRFTQEPYQYVWDTKEQANE
;
A
#
# COMPACT_ATOMS: atom_id res chain seq x y z
N MET A 1 17.94 -1.96 -8.27
CA MET A 1 18.83 -2.51 -7.23
C MET A 1 17.91 -3.11 -6.19
N GLY A 2 18.02 -4.41 -5.86
CA GLY A 2 17.12 -5.02 -4.88
C GLY A 2 17.24 -4.33 -3.53
N ARG A 3 16.11 -4.04 -2.87
CA ARG A 3 16.10 -3.35 -1.57
C ARG A 3 16.69 -4.20 -0.43
N TYR A 4 16.81 -5.49 -0.65
CA TYR A 4 17.55 -6.43 0.19
C TYR A 4 18.71 -7.04 -0.61
N GLN A 5 19.83 -7.28 0.06
CA GLN A 5 21.05 -7.86 -0.49
C GLN A 5 21.01 -9.39 -0.48
N THR A 6 20.19 -9.98 0.40
CA THR A 6 20.06 -11.44 0.56
C THR A 6 18.59 -11.88 0.63
N ALA A 7 18.33 -13.16 0.31
CA ALA A 7 16.98 -13.73 0.46
C ALA A 7 16.51 -13.74 1.92
N GLU A 8 17.44 -13.88 2.87
CA GLU A 8 17.16 -13.82 4.31
C GLU A 8 16.66 -12.43 4.71
N GLU A 9 17.28 -11.37 4.21
CA GLU A 9 16.83 -9.99 4.44
C GLU A 9 15.43 -9.74 3.87
N GLY A 10 15.15 -10.22 2.65
CA GLY A 10 13.81 -10.10 2.05
C GLY A 10 12.73 -10.81 2.88
N VAL A 11 13.01 -12.04 3.32
CA VAL A 11 12.10 -12.80 4.19
C VAL A 11 11.92 -12.13 5.56
N ARG A 12 12.98 -11.54 6.12
CA ARG A 12 12.91 -10.78 7.39
C ARG A 12 12.03 -9.54 7.26
N CYS A 13 12.16 -8.78 6.17
CA CYS A 13 11.31 -7.62 5.90
C CYS A 13 9.85 -8.03 5.76
N GLU A 14 9.59 -9.10 5.01
CA GLU A 14 8.24 -9.61 4.82
C GLU A 14 7.62 -10.13 6.13
N ASP A 15 8.36 -10.91 6.92
CA ASP A 15 7.92 -11.40 8.24
C ASP A 15 7.56 -10.25 9.19
N MET A 16 8.41 -9.22 9.25
CA MET A 16 8.14 -8.02 10.04
C MET A 16 6.85 -7.31 9.60
N ALA A 17 6.69 -7.09 8.29
CA ALA A 17 5.51 -6.42 7.75
C ALA A 17 4.22 -7.20 8.05
N TYR A 18 4.19 -8.51 7.77
CA TYR A 18 3.01 -9.33 8.05
C TYR A 18 2.69 -9.45 9.54
N ASN A 19 3.70 -9.43 10.41
CA ASN A 19 3.50 -9.44 11.86
C ASN A 19 2.89 -8.12 12.36
N GLN A 20 3.33 -6.96 11.86
CA GLN A 20 2.70 -5.67 12.18
C GLN A 20 1.28 -5.56 11.61
N LEU A 21 1.06 -6.08 10.41
CA LEU A 21 -0.22 -6.06 9.72
C LEU A 21 -1.13 -7.23 10.11
N HIS A 22 -0.90 -7.89 11.24
CA HIS A 22 -1.69 -9.06 11.66
C HIS A 22 -3.20 -8.79 11.66
N PHE A 23 -3.62 -7.58 12.03
CA PHE A 23 -5.02 -7.17 12.06
C PHE A 23 -5.69 -7.05 10.67
N MET A 24 -4.91 -7.03 9.59
CA MET A 24 -5.39 -6.95 8.20
C MET A 24 -5.51 -8.32 7.52
N GLN A 25 -4.92 -9.36 8.12
CA GLN A 25 -4.80 -10.68 7.52
C GLN A 25 -6.17 -11.33 7.29
N GLY A 26 -6.31 -12.00 6.14
CA GLY A 26 -7.57 -12.62 5.69
C GLY A 26 -8.58 -11.64 5.09
N ALA A 27 -8.25 -10.35 5.01
CA ALA A 27 -9.10 -9.32 4.43
C ALA A 27 -8.34 -8.49 3.38
N LEU A 28 -7.47 -7.59 3.81
CA LEU A 28 -6.74 -6.66 2.94
C LEU A 28 -5.34 -7.15 2.58
N ILE A 29 -4.83 -8.14 3.32
CA ILE A 29 -3.64 -8.93 3.00
C ILE A 29 -3.91 -10.42 3.26
N PRO A 30 -3.14 -11.35 2.68
CA PRO A 30 -3.30 -12.79 2.93
C PRO A 30 -3.07 -13.17 4.40
N TRP A 31 -3.63 -14.29 4.85
CA TRP A 31 -3.16 -14.94 6.07
C TRP A 31 -1.68 -15.31 5.96
N TYR A 32 -0.89 -14.94 6.97
CA TYR A 32 0.53 -15.24 7.04
C TYR A 32 0.79 -16.38 8.03
N PHE A 33 1.52 -17.40 7.59
CA PHE A 33 1.84 -18.59 8.37
C PHE A 33 3.32 -18.67 8.77
N GLY A 34 4.05 -17.56 8.66
CA GLY A 34 5.43 -17.43 9.15
C GLY A 34 6.50 -17.54 8.07
N ALA A 35 7.71 -17.12 8.46
CA ALA A 35 8.95 -17.35 7.73
C ALA A 35 9.54 -18.72 8.10
N HIS A 36 10.06 -19.42 7.10
CA HIS A 36 10.57 -20.78 7.22
C HIS A 36 11.92 -20.90 6.52
N LYS A 37 12.80 -21.73 7.11
CA LYS A 37 14.02 -22.20 6.46
C LYS A 37 13.79 -23.64 6.01
N PHE A 38 13.95 -23.89 4.72
CA PHE A 38 13.85 -25.22 4.15
C PHE A 38 15.23 -25.72 3.72
N THR A 39 15.43 -27.02 3.83
CA THR A 39 16.65 -27.69 3.35
C THR A 39 16.27 -28.59 2.18
N LEU A 40 16.82 -28.30 1.01
CA LEU A 40 16.61 -29.10 -0.20
C LEU A 40 17.36 -30.45 -0.11
N PRO A 41 16.99 -31.46 -0.93
CA PRO A 41 17.64 -32.78 -0.91
C PRO A 41 19.15 -32.76 -1.15
N ASN A 42 19.69 -31.70 -1.78
CA ASN A 42 21.11 -31.50 -2.02
C ASN A 42 21.83 -30.77 -0.87
N GLY A 43 21.14 -30.48 0.24
CA GLY A 43 21.69 -29.77 1.40
C GLY A 43 21.67 -28.24 1.30
N HIS A 44 21.18 -27.66 0.19
CA HIS A 44 21.03 -26.20 0.09
C HIS A 44 19.91 -25.70 1.01
N GLU A 45 20.18 -24.63 1.74
CA GLU A 45 19.19 -23.92 2.54
C GLU A 45 18.50 -22.85 1.69
N ILE A 46 17.18 -22.77 1.80
CA ILE A 46 16.35 -21.72 1.20
C ILE A 46 15.49 -21.10 2.28
N TYR A 47 15.30 -19.78 2.20
CA TYR A 47 14.40 -19.03 3.07
C TYR A 47 13.15 -18.69 2.27
N GLY A 48 11.99 -18.82 2.90
CA GLY A 48 10.73 -18.45 2.26
C GLY A 48 9.63 -18.25 3.29
N VAL A 49 8.53 -17.68 2.84
CA VAL A 49 7.34 -17.47 3.65
C VAL A 49 6.24 -18.44 3.24
N ILE A 50 5.39 -18.82 4.18
CA ILE A 50 4.16 -19.56 3.90
C ILE A 50 2.98 -18.64 4.21
N MET A 51 2.04 -18.52 3.27
CA MET A 51 0.87 -17.66 3.39
C MET A 51 -0.32 -18.22 2.60
N GLU A 52 -1.50 -17.65 2.83
CA GLU A 52 -2.72 -17.95 2.08
C GLU A 52 -2.51 -17.67 0.59
N TYR A 53 -2.93 -18.63 -0.23
CA TYR A 53 -3.08 -18.39 -1.65
C TYR A 53 -4.38 -17.61 -1.91
N VAL A 54 -4.23 -16.39 -2.44
CA VAL A 54 -5.37 -15.54 -2.79
C VAL A 54 -5.69 -15.69 -4.27
N SER A 55 -6.85 -16.26 -4.59
CA SER A 55 -7.34 -16.47 -5.96
C SER A 55 -7.88 -15.20 -6.64
N GLY A 56 -7.18 -14.07 -6.50
CA GLY A 56 -7.52 -12.79 -7.13
C GLY A 56 -6.84 -12.59 -8.48
N THR A 57 -7.36 -11.68 -9.29
CA THR A 57 -6.70 -11.24 -10.52
C THR A 57 -5.85 -10.02 -10.21
N SER A 58 -4.56 -10.05 -10.55
CA SER A 58 -3.69 -8.88 -10.39
C SER A 58 -4.20 -7.70 -11.22
N LEU A 59 -4.17 -6.50 -10.65
CA LEU A 59 -4.56 -5.25 -11.32
C LEU A 59 -3.62 -4.94 -12.51
N GLY A 60 -2.40 -5.46 -12.50
CA GLY A 60 -1.45 -5.40 -13.62
C GLY A 60 -1.70 -6.47 -14.71
N SER A 61 -2.68 -7.36 -14.54
CA SER A 61 -2.98 -8.39 -15.52
C SER A 61 -3.73 -7.84 -16.72
N LYS A 62 -3.40 -8.37 -17.91
CA LYS A 62 -4.14 -8.08 -19.16
C LYS A 62 -5.50 -8.79 -19.23
N ASP A 63 -5.67 -9.84 -18.43
CA ASP A 63 -6.87 -10.70 -18.44
C ASP A 63 -7.92 -10.27 -17.42
N MET A 64 -7.77 -9.08 -16.81
CA MET A 64 -8.74 -8.59 -15.86
C MET A 64 -10.01 -8.14 -16.58
N ASN A 65 -11.15 -8.70 -16.14
CA ASN A 65 -12.46 -8.31 -16.66
C ASN A 65 -12.78 -6.86 -16.30
N ALA A 66 -13.50 -6.17 -17.19
CA ALA A 66 -13.98 -4.83 -16.92
C ALA A 66 -14.85 -4.80 -15.65
N LEU A 67 -14.52 -3.91 -14.74
CA LEU A 67 -15.29 -3.65 -13.52
C LEU A 67 -16.37 -2.62 -13.80
N THR A 68 -17.57 -2.82 -13.24
CA THR A 68 -18.59 -1.76 -13.23
C THR A 68 -18.11 -0.56 -12.42
N ALA A 69 -18.65 0.64 -12.68
CA ALA A 69 -18.29 1.85 -11.92
C ALA A 69 -18.40 1.64 -10.40
N GLN A 70 -19.45 0.96 -9.93
CA GLN A 70 -19.62 0.66 -8.50
C GLN A 70 -18.48 -0.23 -7.97
N GLN A 71 -18.08 -1.26 -8.71
CA GLN A 71 -16.99 -2.15 -8.32
C GLN A 71 -15.64 -1.43 -8.32
N GLN A 72 -15.42 -0.50 -9.25
CA GLN A 72 -14.23 0.34 -9.27
C GLN A 72 -14.18 1.22 -8.01
N VAL A 73 -15.28 1.88 -7.64
CA VAL A 73 -15.37 2.67 -6.41
C VAL A 73 -15.06 1.81 -5.18
N GLN A 74 -15.60 0.59 -5.10
CA GLN A 74 -15.34 -0.32 -3.98
C GLN A 74 -13.86 -0.75 -3.92
N LEU A 75 -13.27 -1.10 -5.06
CA LEU A 75 -11.85 -1.45 -5.16
C LEU A 75 -10.95 -0.29 -4.71
N VAL A 76 -11.20 0.92 -5.22
CA VAL A 76 -10.42 2.12 -4.93
C VAL A 76 -10.51 2.49 -3.45
N ARG A 77 -11.70 2.43 -2.86
CA ARG A 77 -11.88 2.66 -1.41
C ARG A 77 -11.22 1.59 -0.56
N SER A 78 -11.24 0.34 -1.01
CA SER A 78 -10.52 -0.74 -0.35
C SER A 78 -9.00 -0.50 -0.37
N ALA A 79 -8.47 0.03 -1.46
CA ALA A 79 -7.04 0.33 -1.59
C ALA A 79 -6.64 1.53 -0.70
N ASP A 80 -7.46 2.57 -0.62
CA ASP A 80 -7.26 3.67 0.34
C ASP A 80 -7.24 3.12 1.78
N LEU A 81 -8.26 2.33 2.16
CA LEU A 81 -8.31 1.72 3.49
C LEU A 81 -7.08 0.86 3.81
N ALA A 82 -6.61 0.08 2.83
CA ALA A 82 -5.41 -0.74 2.99
C ALA A 82 -4.17 0.13 3.20
N VAL A 83 -3.95 1.17 2.38
CA VAL A 83 -2.83 2.10 2.56
C VAL A 83 -2.88 2.78 3.94
N ARG A 84 -4.06 3.22 4.38
CA ARG A 84 -4.22 3.81 5.72
C ARG A 84 -3.86 2.83 6.83
N ALA A 85 -4.25 1.56 6.66
CA ALA A 85 -3.91 0.53 7.62
C ALA A 85 -2.39 0.24 7.65
N LEU A 86 -1.70 0.25 6.51
CA LEU A 86 -0.24 0.16 6.43
C LEU A 86 0.44 1.30 7.20
N GLU A 87 0.06 2.55 6.90
CA GLU A 87 0.62 3.73 7.54
C GLU A 87 0.37 3.72 9.07
N HIS A 88 -0.83 3.35 9.50
CA HIS A 88 -1.15 3.23 10.93
C HIS A 88 -0.38 2.11 11.64
N ALA A 89 0.00 1.06 10.90
CA ALA A 89 0.81 -0.04 11.40
C ALA A 89 2.31 0.24 11.37
N ASP A 90 2.73 1.44 10.95
CA ASP A 90 4.14 1.79 10.74
C ASP A 90 4.83 0.92 9.66
N VAL A 91 4.06 0.47 8.66
CA VAL A 91 4.58 -0.25 7.49
C VAL A 91 4.56 0.67 6.28
N SER A 92 5.69 0.78 5.60
CA SER A 92 5.78 1.46 4.30
C SER A 92 6.28 0.49 3.23
N GLN A 93 5.55 0.42 2.12
CA GLN A 93 5.90 -0.40 0.96
C GLN A 93 6.39 0.45 -0.21
N HIS A 94 7.37 -0.09 -0.88
CA HIS A 94 8.52 0.59 -1.39
C HIS A 94 8.79 0.21 -2.84
N ASP A 95 7.97 -0.69 -3.37
CA ASP A 95 8.02 -1.28 -4.71
C ASP A 95 6.62 -1.44 -5.28
N TRP A 96 5.73 -0.48 -5.02
CA TRP A 96 4.34 -0.58 -5.47
C TRP A 96 4.23 -0.72 -6.98
N HIS A 97 3.51 -1.76 -7.42
CA HIS A 97 3.08 -1.91 -8.80
C HIS A 97 1.79 -2.74 -8.91
N GLY A 98 1.08 -2.61 -10.05
CA GLY A 98 -0.22 -3.25 -10.25
C GLY A 98 -0.25 -4.78 -10.04
N GLN A 99 0.88 -5.49 -10.16
CA GLN A 99 0.93 -6.93 -9.88
C GLN A 99 0.84 -7.32 -8.40
N GLN A 100 1.06 -6.36 -7.49
CA GLN A 100 0.97 -6.57 -6.03
C GLN A 100 -0.41 -6.22 -5.47
N ILE A 101 -1.32 -5.78 -6.34
CA ILE A 101 -2.69 -5.43 -5.98
C ILE A 101 -3.61 -6.46 -6.64
N LEU A 102 -4.10 -7.41 -5.86
CA LEU A 102 -5.06 -8.40 -6.35
C LEU A 102 -6.48 -7.85 -6.23
N VAL A 103 -7.27 -8.00 -7.28
CA VAL A 103 -8.70 -7.69 -7.30
C VAL A 103 -9.47 -8.95 -6.97
N LYS A 104 -10.30 -8.90 -5.93
CA LYS A 104 -11.14 -10.00 -5.48
C LYS A 104 -12.61 -9.60 -5.50
N ASN A 105 -13.41 -10.40 -6.20
CA ASN A 105 -14.86 -10.27 -6.18
C ASN A 105 -15.42 -11.25 -5.16
N HIS A 106 -16.12 -10.73 -4.17
CA HIS A 106 -16.81 -11.51 -3.15
C HIS A 106 -18.30 -11.17 -3.16
N HIS A 107 -19.13 -11.99 -2.50
CA HIS A 107 -20.57 -11.73 -2.43
C HIS A 107 -20.90 -10.37 -1.77
N SER A 108 -19.99 -9.85 -0.93
CA SER A 108 -20.10 -8.56 -0.26
C SER A 108 -19.58 -7.38 -1.08
N GLY A 109 -18.95 -7.61 -2.23
CA GLY A 109 -18.40 -6.57 -3.10
C GLY A 109 -16.99 -6.86 -3.62
N THR A 110 -16.46 -5.91 -4.40
CA THR A 110 -15.11 -5.94 -4.95
C THR A 110 -14.13 -5.25 -3.97
N HIS A 111 -13.00 -5.88 -3.70
CA HIS A 111 -11.95 -5.30 -2.83
C HIS A 111 -10.55 -5.65 -3.35
N CYS A 112 -9.55 -4.96 -2.82
CA CYS A 112 -8.16 -5.27 -3.10
C CYS A 112 -7.57 -6.18 -2.02
N VAL A 113 -6.58 -6.97 -2.40
CA VAL A 113 -5.67 -7.64 -1.47
C VAL A 113 -4.24 -7.28 -1.87
N PHE A 114 -3.50 -6.67 -0.95
CA PHE A 114 -2.09 -6.34 -1.15
C PHE A 114 -1.22 -7.56 -0.81
N ILE A 115 -0.21 -7.80 -1.63
CA ILE A 115 0.73 -8.91 -1.49
C ILE A 115 2.16 -8.42 -1.68
N ASP A 116 3.11 -9.31 -1.38
CA ASP A 116 4.55 -9.11 -1.59
C ASP A 116 5.06 -7.91 -0.80
N PHE A 117 5.43 -8.16 0.46
CA PHE A 117 5.96 -7.15 1.38
C PHE A 117 7.47 -7.31 1.61
N ALA A 118 8.16 -8.04 0.73
CA ALA A 118 9.61 -8.26 0.86
C ALA A 118 10.44 -6.97 0.76
N ALA A 119 9.90 -5.94 0.11
CA ALA A 119 10.51 -4.62 0.00
C ALA A 119 10.08 -3.65 1.11
N ALA A 120 9.16 -4.04 2.00
CA ALA A 120 8.59 -3.16 3.00
C ALA A 120 9.58 -2.82 4.14
N SER A 121 9.31 -1.72 4.83
CA SER A 121 10.09 -1.25 5.98
C SER A 121 9.20 -0.77 7.11
N THR A 122 9.80 -0.64 8.30
CA THR A 122 9.16 -0.05 9.48
C THR A 122 10.11 0.91 10.17
N SER A 123 9.62 1.78 11.04
CA SER A 123 10.48 2.72 11.78
C SER A 123 11.37 2.05 12.83
N LEU A 124 11.17 0.75 13.12
CA LEU A 124 11.97 -0.01 14.09
C LEU A 124 13.42 -0.18 13.66
N HIS A 125 13.72 -0.03 12.37
CA HIS A 125 15.07 -0.16 11.83
C HIS A 125 15.52 1.19 11.26
N VAL A 126 16.27 1.95 12.05
CA VAL A 126 16.77 3.30 11.70
C VAL A 126 17.60 3.33 10.41
N ALA A 127 18.17 2.19 10.00
CA ALA A 127 18.90 2.06 8.74
C ALA A 127 17.99 1.99 7.52
N ASP A 128 16.72 1.63 7.70
CA ASP A 128 15.75 1.55 6.62
C ASP A 128 15.25 2.96 6.31
N MET A 129 15.28 3.35 5.03
CA MET A 129 14.60 4.56 4.57
C MET A 129 13.09 4.36 4.70
N HIS A 130 12.59 4.53 5.92
CA HIS A 130 11.18 4.44 6.25
C HIS A 130 10.48 5.73 5.79
N ARG A 131 9.29 5.56 5.22
CA ARG A 131 8.45 6.55 4.53
C ARG A 131 8.76 6.73 3.05
N THR A 132 7.87 6.17 2.24
CA THR A 132 7.64 6.58 0.86
C THR A 132 6.22 7.11 0.69
N ASP A 133 5.95 7.72 -0.46
CA ASP A 133 4.62 8.18 -0.83
C ASP A 133 3.72 7.00 -1.25
N ASP A 134 3.36 6.14 -0.31
CA ASP A 134 2.58 4.92 -0.56
C ASP A 134 1.18 5.27 -1.07
N TYR A 135 0.56 6.28 -0.45
CA TYR A 135 -0.68 6.89 -0.92
C TYR A 135 -0.58 7.32 -2.39
N GLY A 136 0.44 8.11 -2.73
CA GLY A 136 0.61 8.63 -4.09
C GLY A 136 0.93 7.55 -5.10
N GLN A 137 1.76 6.56 -4.74
CA GLN A 137 2.11 5.44 -5.60
C GLN A 137 0.91 4.54 -5.89
N VAL A 138 0.12 4.19 -4.88
CA VAL A 138 -1.08 3.37 -5.08
C VAL A 138 -2.14 4.14 -5.87
N LEU A 139 -2.34 5.43 -5.57
CA LEU A 139 -3.25 6.29 -6.36
C LEU A 139 -2.82 6.35 -7.83
N ASP A 140 -1.52 6.53 -8.10
CA ASP A 140 -0.97 6.59 -9.45
C ASP A 140 -1.23 5.29 -10.22
N ILE A 141 -1.03 4.13 -9.58
CA ILE A 141 -1.34 2.82 -10.15
C ILE A 141 -2.83 2.72 -10.51
N LEU A 142 -3.72 3.17 -9.61
CA LEU A 142 -5.17 3.11 -9.84
C LEU A 142 -5.61 4.02 -10.98
N THR A 143 -5.10 5.25 -11.05
CA THR A 143 -5.54 6.22 -12.07
C THR A 143 -4.92 6.00 -13.44
N HIS A 144 -3.76 5.34 -13.51
CA HIS A 144 -3.12 4.99 -14.78
C HIS A 144 -3.44 3.58 -15.24
N ASN A 145 -4.27 2.84 -14.50
CA ASN A 145 -4.73 1.53 -14.95
C ASN A 145 -5.75 1.68 -16.08
N PRO A 146 -5.52 1.10 -17.27
CA PRO A 146 -6.42 1.26 -18.42
C PRO A 146 -7.80 0.60 -18.23
N LEU A 147 -7.97 -0.21 -17.19
CA LEU A 147 -9.23 -0.90 -16.88
C LEU A 147 -10.05 -0.17 -15.80
N LEU A 148 -9.52 0.92 -15.26
CA LEU A 148 -10.20 1.79 -14.31
C LEU A 148 -10.46 3.16 -14.96
N ASP A 149 -11.58 3.78 -14.60
CA ASP A 149 -11.82 5.17 -14.91
C ASP A 149 -10.97 6.05 -13.99
N ALA A 150 -10.05 6.82 -14.58
CA ALA A 150 -9.07 7.60 -13.85
C ALA A 150 -9.70 8.69 -12.97
N GLU A 151 -10.75 9.35 -13.47
CA GLU A 151 -11.43 10.42 -12.73
C GLU A 151 -12.23 9.82 -11.58
N LEU A 152 -12.93 8.70 -11.82
CA LEU A 152 -13.65 7.97 -10.78
C LEU A 152 -12.71 7.44 -9.70
N ALA A 153 -11.55 6.91 -10.09
CA ALA A 153 -10.53 6.43 -9.15
C ALA A 153 -10.00 7.58 -8.30
N PHE A 154 -9.62 8.69 -8.93
CA PHE A 154 -9.18 9.88 -8.20
C PHE A 154 -10.25 10.41 -7.25
N ASP A 155 -11.51 10.47 -7.69
CA ASP A 155 -12.60 11.01 -6.91
C ASP A 155 -12.97 10.14 -5.71
N SER A 156 -12.79 8.82 -5.85
CA SER A 156 -13.14 7.83 -4.85
C SER A 156 -12.01 7.46 -3.88
N TYR A 157 -10.76 7.77 -4.22
CA TYR A 157 -9.60 7.56 -3.36
C TYR A 157 -9.56 8.66 -2.30
N GLY A 158 -9.43 8.30 -1.03
CA GLY A 158 -9.56 9.21 0.11
C GLY A 158 -8.63 10.44 0.03
N GLU A 159 -8.79 11.39 0.94
CA GLU A 159 -7.89 12.55 0.99
C GLU A 159 -6.51 12.15 1.52
N ARG A 160 -5.47 12.84 1.03
CA ARG A 160 -4.12 12.75 1.59
C ARG A 160 -4.11 13.27 3.02
N ARG A 161 -3.34 12.63 3.90
CA ARG A 161 -3.09 13.06 5.28
C ARG A 161 -1.81 13.88 5.34
N CYS A 162 -1.63 14.59 6.44
CA CYS A 162 -0.46 15.46 6.62
C CYS A 162 0.85 14.75 6.90
N TRP A 163 0.79 13.46 7.21
CA TRP A 163 1.95 12.63 7.40
C TRP A 163 2.32 11.84 6.14
N ASP A 164 1.50 11.92 5.09
CA ASP A 164 1.81 11.28 3.81
C ASP A 164 2.90 12.08 3.09
N ASP A 165 3.91 11.38 2.57
CA ASP A 165 5.02 12.00 1.83
C ASP A 165 4.58 12.43 0.42
N PHE A 166 5.21 13.44 -0.18
CA PHE A 166 4.86 13.97 -1.51
C PHE A 166 5.89 13.57 -2.56
N GLY A 167 5.91 12.27 -2.89
CA GLY A 167 6.83 11.70 -3.86
C GLY A 167 6.28 11.70 -5.29
N ILE A 168 4.96 11.63 -5.47
CA ILE A 168 4.31 11.45 -6.77
C ILE A 168 3.51 12.69 -7.19
N ILE A 169 3.75 13.14 -8.44
CA ILE A 169 2.96 14.17 -9.10
C ILE A 169 1.92 13.50 -10.00
N LEU A 170 0.66 13.49 -9.55
CA LEU A 170 -0.42 12.85 -10.30
C LEU A 170 -0.84 13.71 -11.51
N LYS A 171 -0.97 13.08 -12.68
CA LYS A 171 -1.49 13.72 -13.89
C LYS A 171 -2.64 12.93 -14.48
N ILE A 172 -3.83 13.54 -14.53
CA ILE A 172 -5.00 12.94 -15.18
C ILE A 172 -5.43 13.86 -16.31
N ASN A 173 -5.57 13.32 -17.52
CA ASN A 173 -5.96 14.07 -18.72
C ASN A 173 -5.10 15.33 -18.95
N GLY A 174 -3.80 15.24 -18.65
CA GLY A 174 -2.82 16.32 -18.79
C GLY A 174 -2.87 17.40 -17.69
N LYS A 175 -3.78 17.29 -16.72
CA LYS A 175 -3.88 18.20 -15.58
C LYS A 175 -3.14 17.62 -14.39
N THR A 176 -2.32 18.45 -13.74
CA THR A 176 -1.72 18.08 -12.45
C THR A 176 -2.78 18.19 -11.37
N LEU A 177 -2.98 17.12 -10.62
CA LEU A 177 -3.97 17.07 -9.54
C LEU A 177 -3.25 16.83 -8.21
N THR A 178 -3.72 17.52 -7.18
CA THR A 178 -3.22 17.37 -5.81
C THR A 178 -4.41 17.32 -4.85
N ARG A 179 -4.50 16.28 -4.02
CA ARG A 179 -5.43 16.24 -2.90
C ARG A 179 -4.68 16.67 -1.65
N PHE A 180 -4.73 17.94 -1.30
CA PHE A 180 -4.30 18.43 0.01
C PHE A 180 -5.27 19.50 0.46
N THR A 181 -6.07 19.20 1.47
CA THR A 181 -7.19 20.04 1.90
C THR A 181 -6.84 20.93 3.09
N GLN A 182 -5.76 20.67 3.84
CA GLN A 182 -5.29 21.54 4.92
C GLN A 182 -3.90 21.15 5.42
N GLU A 183 -3.08 22.14 5.80
CA GLU A 183 -1.96 21.92 6.71
C GLU A 183 -2.50 21.76 8.14
N PRO A 184 -2.50 20.57 8.76
CA PRO A 184 -3.03 20.43 10.13
C PRO A 184 -2.06 20.93 11.19
N TYR A 185 -0.88 21.39 10.78
CA TYR A 185 0.08 22.09 11.63
C TYR A 185 0.10 23.59 11.37
N GLN A 186 -0.94 24.16 10.76
CA GLN A 186 -1.10 25.61 10.75
C GLN A 186 -1.31 26.07 12.21
N TYR A 187 -0.20 26.28 12.92
CA TYR A 187 -0.18 26.76 14.30
C TYR A 187 -0.92 28.08 14.32
N VAL A 188 -2.12 28.09 14.94
CA VAL A 188 -2.77 29.33 15.33
C VAL A 188 -1.97 29.87 16.52
N TRP A 189 -0.92 30.64 16.24
CA TRP A 189 -0.28 31.45 17.27
C TRP A 189 -1.29 32.53 17.66
N ASP A 190 -2.03 32.29 18.75
CA ASP A 190 -2.84 33.32 19.38
C ASP A 190 -1.90 34.35 20.02
N THR A 191 -1.46 35.33 19.24
CA THR A 191 -0.57 36.41 19.70
C THR A 191 -1.34 37.58 20.30
N LYS A 192 -2.60 37.40 20.66
CA LYS A 192 -3.38 38.43 21.32
C LYS A 192 -3.51 38.14 22.82
N GLU A 193 -2.79 38.98 23.57
CA GLU A 193 -3.01 39.40 24.97
C GLU A 193 -1.84 39.15 25.93
N GLN A 194 -0.70 39.77 25.64
CA GLN A 194 0.14 40.39 26.67
C GLN A 194 0.56 41.79 26.20
N ALA A 195 -0.40 42.70 26.16
CA ALA A 195 -0.16 44.13 26.17
C ALA A 195 -1.03 44.70 27.28
N ASN A 196 -0.51 44.68 28.52
CA ASN A 196 -0.82 45.58 29.63
C ASN A 196 -0.06 45.12 30.89
N GLU A 197 1.20 45.52 31.00
CA GLU A 197 1.85 45.85 32.27
C GLU A 197 2.61 47.18 32.11
#